data_AF-A0A9C6T7E3-F1
#
_entry.id   AF-A0A9C6T7E3-F1
#
_cell.length_a   1.000
_cell.length_b   1.000
_cell.length_c   1.000
_cell.angle_alpha   90.00
_cell.angle_beta   90.00
_cell.angle_gamma   90.00
#
_symmetry.space_group_name_H-M   'P 1'
#
loop_
_entity.id
_entity.type
_entity.pdbx_description
1 polymer ?
#
loop_
_entity_poly.entity_id
_entity_poly.type
_entity_poly.pdbx_seq_one_letter_code
_entity_poly.pdbx_strand_id
1 'polypeptide(L)'
;MISSTHAPQKHQKYVSHVLGLPMSKVVYKTKRIGGGFGGKETRSAFIAAAASVSSYLLNRPVRLTLDRDVDMMITGQRHSFLGKYKVLLISNTLVKLVWFFERQNVAVNFFFPL
;
A
#
# COMPACT_ATOMS: atom_id res chain seq x y z
N MET A 1 -2.70 3.07 -20.02
CA MET A 1 -1.79 3.46 -18.91
C MET A 1 -0.71 2.41 -18.71
N ILE A 2 0.54 2.84 -18.50
CA ILE A 2 1.67 1.96 -18.17
C ILE A 2 2.21 2.38 -16.81
N SER A 3 2.34 1.44 -15.88
CA SER A 3 2.81 1.74 -14.52
C SER A 3 3.40 0.48 -13.86
N SER A 4 4.30 0.68 -12.91
CA SER A 4 4.93 -0.38 -12.13
C SER A 4 4.04 -0.77 -10.94
N THR A 5 3.15 -1.76 -11.11
CA THR A 5 2.21 -2.22 -10.07
C THR A 5 2.10 -3.74 -10.02
N HIS A 6 1.98 -4.29 -8.81
CA HIS A 6 1.73 -5.72 -8.59
C HIS A 6 0.26 -6.09 -8.85
N ALA A 7 -0.67 -5.13 -8.78
CA ALA A 7 -2.11 -5.38 -8.88
C ALA A 7 -2.76 -4.49 -9.94
N PRO A 8 -2.56 -4.78 -11.25
CA PRO A 8 -3.08 -3.97 -12.35
C PRO A 8 -4.61 -3.85 -12.34
N GLN A 9 -5.33 -4.92 -11.97
CA GLN A 9 -6.80 -4.92 -11.93
C GLN A 9 -7.36 -3.96 -10.84
N LYS A 10 -6.73 -3.94 -9.65
CA LYS A 10 -7.10 -2.98 -8.58
C LYS A 10 -6.87 -1.54 -9.06
N HIS A 11 -5.71 -1.29 -9.69
CA HIS A 11 -5.37 0.03 -10.21
C HIS A 11 -6.32 0.48 -11.33
N GLN A 12 -6.69 -0.43 -12.25
CA GLN A 12 -7.66 -0.16 -13.29
C GLN A 12 -9.01 0.29 -12.70
N LYS A 13 -9.50 -0.39 -11.66
CA LYS A 13 -10.73 -0.03 -10.96
C LYS A 13 -10.64 1.35 -10.28
N TYR A 14 -9.52 1.66 -9.61
CA TYR A 14 -9.33 2.96 -8.97
C TYR A 14 -9.28 4.09 -9.99
N VAL A 15 -8.50 3.95 -11.07
CA VAL A 15 -8.40 4.96 -12.12
C VAL A 15 -9.74 5.16 -12.83
N SER A 16 -10.48 4.08 -13.11
CA SER A 16 -11.80 4.17 -13.73
C SER A 16 -12.79 4.92 -12.84
N HIS A 17 -12.76 4.70 -11.52
CA HIS A 17 -13.57 5.44 -10.55
C HIS A 17 -13.20 6.93 -10.52
N VAL A 18 -11.91 7.24 -10.46
CA VAL A 18 -11.45 8.64 -10.38
C VAL A 18 -11.78 9.43 -11.65
N LEU A 19 -11.74 8.79 -12.82
CA LEU A 19 -12.10 9.42 -14.09
C LEU A 19 -13.61 9.37 -14.41
N GLY A 20 -14.41 8.64 -13.64
CA GLY A 20 -15.83 8.40 -13.95
C GLY A 20 -16.06 7.61 -15.24
N LEU A 21 -15.09 6.78 -15.65
CA LEU A 21 -15.15 5.99 -16.88
C LEU A 21 -15.47 4.52 -16.59
N PRO A 22 -16.13 3.82 -17.52
CA PRO A 22 -16.28 2.37 -17.41
C PRO A 22 -14.91 1.69 -17.49
N MET A 23 -14.75 0.60 -16.74
CA MET A 23 -13.47 -0.12 -16.63
C MET A 23 -12.97 -0.64 -17.99
N SER A 24 -13.88 -0.89 -18.95
CA SER A 24 -13.56 -1.27 -20.34
C SER A 24 -12.80 -0.21 -21.13
N LYS A 25 -12.93 1.07 -20.78
CA LYS A 25 -12.22 2.18 -21.43
C LYS A 25 -10.82 2.41 -20.85
N VAL A 26 -10.50 1.81 -19.70
CA VAL A 26 -9.21 1.98 -19.02
C VAL A 26 -8.38 0.72 -19.22
N VAL A 27 -7.31 0.80 -20.01
CA VAL A 27 -6.38 -0.31 -20.24
C VAL A 27 -5.09 -0.10 -19.45
N TYR A 28 -4.74 -1.09 -18.62
CA TYR A 28 -3.51 -1.09 -17.84
C TYR A 28 -2.51 -2.11 -18.40
N LYS A 29 -1.24 -1.73 -18.55
CA LYS A 29 -0.16 -2.61 -19.02
C LYS A 29 1.06 -2.50 -18.11
N THR A 30 1.60 -3.64 -17.69
CA THR A 30 2.81 -3.73 -16.88
C THR A 30 3.74 -4.76 -17.50
N LYS A 31 4.95 -4.37 -17.92
CA LYS A 31 5.93 -5.30 -18.52
C LYS A 31 6.86 -5.92 -17.50
N ARG A 32 7.49 -5.10 -16.66
CA ARG A 32 8.44 -5.51 -15.62
C ARG A 32 8.44 -4.48 -14.50
N ILE A 33 8.75 -4.94 -13.29
CA ILE A 33 8.72 -4.12 -12.08
C ILE A 33 10.09 -4.25 -11.41
N GLY A 34 10.80 -3.14 -11.27
CA GLY A 34 12.11 -3.10 -10.60
C GLY A 34 11.96 -3.14 -9.08
N GLY A 35 11.54 -4.28 -8.54
CA GLY A 35 11.29 -4.48 -7.10
C GLY A 35 9.99 -3.80 -6.60
N GLY A 36 9.27 -4.47 -5.71
CA GLY A 36 8.00 -3.96 -5.18
C GLY A 36 7.67 -4.29 -3.74
N PHE A 37 8.17 -5.40 -3.18
CA PHE A 37 8.13 -5.75 -1.73
C PHE A 37 6.81 -5.41 -0.99
N GLY A 38 5.67 -5.52 -1.68
CA GLY A 38 4.32 -5.18 -1.17
C GLY A 38 3.89 -3.71 -1.33
N GLY A 39 4.83 -2.76 -1.42
CA GLY A 39 4.51 -1.32 -1.51
C GLY A 39 3.79 -0.91 -2.81
N LYS A 40 3.96 -1.68 -3.89
CA LYS A 40 3.37 -1.40 -5.22
C LYS A 40 2.06 -2.15 -5.50
N GLU A 41 1.39 -2.68 -4.46
CA GLU A 41 0.10 -3.35 -4.62
C GLU A 41 -1.08 -2.41 -4.49
N THR A 42 -1.04 -1.48 -3.53
CA THR A 42 -2.14 -0.56 -3.22
C THR A 42 -1.70 0.89 -3.23
N ARG A 43 -0.54 1.21 -2.62
CA ARG A 43 -0.10 2.59 -2.43
C ARG A 43 0.34 3.28 -3.72
N SER A 44 0.74 2.53 -4.75
CA SER A 44 1.02 3.09 -6.08
C SER A 44 -0.24 3.57 -6.84
N ALA A 45 -1.45 3.21 -6.37
CA ALA A 45 -2.69 3.58 -7.04
C ALA A 45 -2.96 5.08 -6.98
N PHE A 46 -2.54 5.76 -5.91
CA PHE A 46 -2.72 7.21 -5.76
C PHE A 46 -1.94 7.99 -6.81
N ILE A 47 -0.68 7.61 -7.04
CA ILE A 47 0.18 8.23 -8.05
C ILE A 47 -0.39 7.96 -9.45
N ALA A 48 -0.89 6.74 -9.68
CA ALA A 48 -1.53 6.37 -10.92
C ALA A 48 -2.79 7.21 -11.21
N ALA A 49 -3.64 7.40 -10.19
CA ALA A 49 -4.83 8.25 -10.29
C ALA A 49 -4.47 9.71 -10.60
N ALA A 50 -3.49 10.28 -9.89
CA ALA A 50 -3.04 11.66 -10.11
C ALA A 50 -2.52 11.89 -11.54
N ALA A 51 -1.72 10.95 -12.06
CA ALA A 51 -1.25 11.00 -13.45
C ALA A 51 -2.41 10.91 -14.46
N SER A 52 -3.40 10.06 -14.17
CA SER A 52 -4.54 9.81 -15.05
C SER A 52 -5.45 11.02 -15.16
N VAL A 53 -5.76 11.68 -14.03
CA VAL A 53 -6.58 12.91 -14.01
C VAL A 53 -5.90 14.02 -14.81
N SER A 54 -4.61 14.24 -14.57
CA SER A 54 -3.84 15.27 -15.26
C SER A 54 -3.78 15.02 -16.77
N SER A 55 -3.57 13.76 -17.17
CA SER A 55 -3.54 13.37 -18.58
C SER A 55 -4.90 13.55 -19.26
N TYR A 56 -5.99 13.24 -18.55
CA TYR A 56 -7.35 13.37 -19.06
C TYR A 56 -7.75 14.85 -19.23
N LEU A 57 -7.41 15.71 -18.26
CA LEU A 57 -7.73 17.13 -18.32
C LEU A 57 -6.93 17.87 -19.40
N LEU A 58 -5.64 17.54 -19.53
CA LEU A 58 -4.74 18.21 -20.49
C LEU A 58 -4.81 17.63 -21.90
N ASN A 59 -5.51 16.50 -22.09
CA ASN A 59 -5.52 15.72 -23.34
C ASN A 59 -4.10 15.43 -23.88
N ARG A 60 -3.16 15.21 -22.97
CA ARG A 60 -1.75 14.98 -23.29
C ARG A 60 -1.20 13.80 -22.48
N PRO A 61 -0.27 13.02 -23.03
CA PRO A 61 0.37 11.94 -22.27
C PRO A 61 1.22 12.54 -21.14
N VAL A 62 0.97 12.09 -19.91
CA VAL A 62 1.71 12.52 -18.71
C VAL A 62 2.56 11.37 -18.19
N ARG A 63 3.81 11.66 -17.82
CA ARG A 63 4.70 10.73 -17.12
C ARG A 63 4.99 11.29 -15.73
N LEU A 64 4.73 10.50 -14.69
CA LEU A 64 5.14 10.80 -13.33
C LEU A 64 6.21 9.79 -12.89
N THR A 65 7.32 10.31 -12.39
CA THR A 65 8.40 9.54 -11.76
C THR A 65 8.68 10.24 -10.45
N LEU A 66 8.61 9.48 -9.34
CA LEU A 66 8.87 10.03 -8.03
C LEU A 66 10.36 9.97 -7.73
N ASP A 67 10.86 11.04 -7.14
CA ASP A 67 12.16 11.02 -6.48
C ASP A 67 12.10 10.16 -5.22
N ARG A 68 13.26 9.64 -4.82
CA ARG A 68 13.36 8.67 -3.72
C ARG A 68 12.80 9.20 -2.40
N ASP A 69 13.06 10.45 -2.08
CA ASP A 69 12.63 11.06 -0.82
C ASP A 69 11.10 11.18 -0.78
N VAL A 70 10.50 11.57 -1.91
CA VAL A 70 9.05 11.67 -2.08
C VAL A 70 8.40 10.29 -2.03
N ASP A 71 9.00 9.29 -2.67
CA ASP A 71 8.52 7.91 -2.64
C ASP A 71 8.53 7.35 -1.21
N MET A 72 9.61 7.58 -0.45
CA MET A 72 9.73 7.15 0.95
C MET A 72 8.72 7.84 1.87
N MET A 73 8.41 9.12 1.64
CA MET A 73 7.40 9.85 2.40
C MET A 73 5.97 9.38 2.09
N ILE A 74 5.62 9.19 0.81
CA ILE A 74 4.24 8.93 0.36
C ILE A 74 3.89 7.44 0.50
N THR A 75 4.75 6.55 0.00
CA THR A 75 4.42 5.12 -0.06
C THR A 75 4.58 4.45 1.30
N GLY A 76 5.17 5.10 2.30
CA GLY A 76 5.28 4.61 3.67
C GLY A 76 6.06 3.29 3.81
N GLN A 77 6.34 2.90 5.06
CA GLN A 77 7.10 1.68 5.35
C GLN A 77 6.22 0.58 5.95
N ARG A 78 6.86 -0.51 6.39
CA ARG A 78 6.21 -1.58 7.15
C ARG A 78 5.69 -1.04 8.48
N HIS A 79 4.63 -1.67 8.98
CA HIS A 79 4.07 -1.35 10.29
C HIS A 79 5.11 -1.60 11.39
N SER A 80 5.23 -0.65 12.31
CA SER A 80 6.11 -0.79 13.48
C SER A 80 5.39 -1.61 14.53
N PHE A 81 6.02 -2.70 14.96
CA PHE A 81 5.50 -3.57 16.01
C PHE A 81 6.20 -3.29 17.35
N LEU A 82 5.42 -3.22 18.42
CA LEU A 82 5.91 -3.15 19.79
C LEU A 82 5.50 -4.41 20.53
N GLY A 83 6.43 -5.35 20.67
CA GLY A 83 6.21 -6.56 21.48
C GLY A 83 6.52 -6.29 22.95
N LYS A 84 5.51 -6.36 23.83
CA LYS A 84 5.69 -6.35 25.29
C LYS A 84 5.45 -7.75 25.81
N TYR A 85 6.46 -8.43 26.34
CA TYR A 85 6.30 -9.79 26.87
C TYR A 85 6.72 -9.87 28.34
N LYS A 86 6.06 -10.74 29.09
CA LYS A 86 6.41 -11.10 30.48
C LYS A 86 6.60 -12.61 30.56
N VAL A 87 7.74 -13.04 31.08
CA VAL A 87 8.08 -14.47 31.19
C VAL A 87 8.06 -14.86 32.65
N LEU A 88 7.41 -15.99 32.96
CA LEU A 88 7.40 -16.62 34.27
C LEU A 88 8.04 -18.01 34.12
N LEU A 89 8.99 -18.34 34.97
CA LEU A 89 9.76 -19.59 34.92
C LEU A 89 9.49 -20.38 36.20
N ILE A 90 8.93 -21.59 36.07
CA ILE A 90 8.70 -22.49 37.20
C ILE A 90 9.47 -23.77 36.94
N SER A 91 10.62 -23.88 37.63
CA SER A 91 11.53 -25.01 37.89
C SER A 91 11.91 -26.01 36.78
N ASN A 92 11.22 -26.06 35.64
CA ASN A 92 11.61 -26.69 34.38
C ASN A 92 10.63 -26.40 33.20
N THR A 93 9.54 -25.67 33.43
CA THR A 93 8.59 -25.26 32.38
C THR A 93 8.51 -23.74 32.28
N LEU A 94 8.80 -23.21 31.10
CA LEU A 94 8.68 -21.79 30.76
C LEU A 94 7.22 -21.47 30.44
N VAL A 95 6.54 -20.66 31.26
CA VAL A 95 5.24 -20.06 30.91
C VAL A 95 5.50 -18.64 30.41
N LYS A 96 5.41 -18.46 29.10
CA LYS A 96 5.70 -17.17 28.44
C LYS A 96 4.38 -16.50 28.03
N LEU A 97 4.06 -15.34 28.61
CA LEU A 97 2.97 -14.46 28.17
C LEU A 97 3.56 -13.35 27.28
N VAL A 98 3.22 -13.35 25.99
CA VAL A 98 3.69 -12.35 25.03
C VAL A 98 2.50 -11.52 24.54
N TRP A 99 2.56 -10.21 24.75
CA TRP A 99 1.61 -9.25 24.18
C TRP A 99 2.25 -8.57 22.97
N PHE A 100 1.66 -8.73 21.80
CA PHE A 100 2.03 -7.94 20.62
C PHE A 100 1.10 -6.73 20.50
N PHE A 101 1.67 -5.53 20.60
CA PHE A 101 0.97 -4.30 20.29
C PHE A 101 1.42 -3.81 18.91
N GLU A 102 0.50 -3.76 17.96
CA GLU A 102 0.74 -3.10 16.69
C GLU A 102 0.41 -1.61 16.83
N ARG A 103 1.39 -0.73 16.60
CA ARG A 103 1.14 0.72 16.62
C ARG A 103 0.68 1.14 15.23
N GLN A 104 -0.60 0.94 14.93
CA GLN A 104 -1.16 1.45 13.68
C GLN A 104 -1.44 2.95 13.81
N ASN A 105 -0.73 3.77 13.04
CA ASN A 105 -1.06 5.19 12.81
C ASN A 105 -2.36 5.36 11.97
N VAL A 106 -3.17 4.30 11.83
CA VAL A 106 -4.48 4.26 11.19
C VAL A 106 -5.36 3.39 12.10
N ALA A 107 -6.51 3.91 12.54
CA ALA A 107 -7.36 3.24 13.50
C ALA A 107 -7.85 1.88 12.98
N VAL A 108 -7.30 0.80 13.52
CA VAL A 108 -7.87 -0.55 13.41
C VAL A 108 -8.03 -1.05 14.84
N ASN A 109 -9.27 -0.95 15.36
CA ASN A 109 -9.61 -1.42 16.69
C ASN A 109 -9.53 -2.95 16.71
N PHE A 110 -8.48 -3.50 17.33
CA PHE A 110 -8.51 -4.88 17.80
C PHE A 110 -9.11 -4.88 19.20
N PHE A 111 -10.43 -5.13 19.27
CA PHE A 111 -11.11 -5.44 20.51
C PHE A 111 -10.92 -6.93 20.78
N PHE A 112 -10.13 -7.28 21.79
CA PHE A 112 -10.10 -8.64 22.35
C PHE A 112 -10.82 -8.59 23.70
N PRO A 113 -11.95 -9.32 23.87
CA PRO A 113 -12.63 -9.40 25.15
C PRO A 113 -11.77 -10.19 26.16
N LEU A 114 -11.90 -9.79 27.43
CA LEU A 114 -11.37 -10.51 28.60
C LEU A 114 -11.99 -11.90 28.72
#